data_AF-A0A3D3SSY6-F1
#
_entry.id   AF-A0A3D3SSY6-F1
#
_cell.length_a   1.000
_cell.length_b   1.000
_cell.length_c   1.000
_cell.angle_alpha   90.00
_cell.angle_beta   90.00
_cell.angle_gamma   90.00
#
_symmetry.space_group_name_H-M   'P 1'
#
loop_
_entity.id
_entity.type
_entity.pdbx_description
1 polymer ?
#
loop_
_entity_poly.entity_id
_entity_poly.type
_entity_poly.pdbx_seq_one_letter_code
_entity_poly.pdbx_strand_id
1 'polypeptide(L)'
;MPVWALANDMTTKYNLRTPASGMAEDIYGLHNFLLIVCLVIFVVVFGVMFYSMWAHRKSRGHKPADFHESHTLEIAWTIVPFLIVVVIGVYATPVVMAQKDTTNADITIKATGYQWKWGYDYLKGEGQGISFLSTLTTPYEQRVNQQPKSDNYLSEVDNP
;
A
#
# COMPACT_ATOMS: atom_id res chain seq x y z
N MET A 1 -5.20 0.95 27.45
CA MET A 1 -4.45 0.01 26.59
C MET A 1 -3.52 0.85 25.72
N PRO A 2 -2.24 0.52 25.58
CA PRO A 2 -1.31 1.36 24.85
C PRO A 2 -1.66 1.37 23.35
N VAL A 3 -1.57 2.56 22.73
CA VAL A 3 -2.06 2.88 21.37
C VAL A 3 -1.36 2.07 20.27
N TRP A 4 -0.20 1.48 20.54
CA TRP A 4 0.59 0.70 19.58
C TRP A 4 0.12 -0.75 19.41
N ALA A 5 -0.79 -1.26 20.26
CA ALA A 5 -1.26 -2.65 20.22
C ALA A 5 -2.34 -2.94 19.16
N LEU A 6 -2.57 -2.03 18.21
CA LEU A 6 -3.59 -2.14 17.16
C LEU A 6 -2.97 -2.53 15.81
N ALA A 7 -2.22 -3.63 15.75
CA ALA A 7 -1.91 -4.25 14.47
C ALA A 7 -3.16 -4.84 13.78
N ASN A 8 -4.30 -4.86 14.48
CA ASN A 8 -5.54 -5.49 14.06
C ASN A 8 -6.78 -4.74 14.60
N ASP A 9 -6.82 -3.40 14.49
CA ASP A 9 -8.10 -2.70 14.63
C ASP A 9 -8.94 -2.88 13.36
N MET A 10 -10.26 -2.68 13.45
CA MET A 10 -11.18 -2.89 12.32
C MET A 10 -10.80 -2.05 11.09
N THR A 11 -10.09 -0.93 11.29
CA THR A 11 -9.59 -0.03 10.25
C THR A 11 -8.34 -0.58 9.55
N THR A 12 -7.37 -1.14 10.27
CA THR A 12 -6.12 -1.73 9.72
C THR A 12 -6.29 -3.12 9.14
N LYS A 13 -7.35 -3.83 9.53
CA LYS A 13 -7.65 -5.16 8.97
C LYS A 13 -7.94 -5.14 7.47
N TYR A 14 -8.56 -4.06 6.98
CA TYR A 14 -9.01 -3.93 5.60
C TYR A 14 -8.39 -2.74 4.86
N ASN A 15 -7.62 -1.90 5.55
CA ASN A 15 -6.98 -0.71 4.98
C ASN A 15 -5.53 -0.56 5.51
N LEU A 16 -4.79 0.41 4.97
CA LEU A 16 -3.46 0.78 5.43
C LEU A 16 -3.48 1.25 6.90
N ARG A 17 -2.33 1.12 7.57
CA ARG A 17 -2.12 1.68 8.90
C ARG A 17 -2.25 3.19 8.91
N THR A 18 -2.67 3.73 10.05
CA THR A 18 -2.69 5.18 10.28
C THR A 18 -1.30 5.75 9.99
N PRO A 19 -1.19 6.75 9.11
CA PRO A 19 0.08 7.34 8.76
C PRO A 19 0.74 8.00 9.98
N ALA A 20 2.05 7.81 10.11
CA ALA A 20 2.87 8.33 11.20
C ALA A 20 3.94 9.34 10.72
N SER A 21 3.91 9.71 9.44
CA SER A 21 4.79 10.72 8.84
C SER A 21 4.04 11.47 7.74
N GLY A 22 4.49 12.67 7.37
CA GLY A 22 3.91 13.43 6.26
C GLY A 22 3.93 12.64 4.94
N MET A 23 5.04 11.95 4.66
CA MET A 23 5.16 11.04 3.51
C MET A 23 4.11 9.92 3.54
N ALA A 24 3.83 9.35 4.72
CA ALA A 24 2.84 8.30 4.85
C ALA A 24 1.41 8.83 4.58
N GLU A 25 1.10 10.07 4.95
CA GLU A 25 -0.18 10.73 4.65
C GLU A 25 -0.35 10.91 3.13
N ASP A 26 0.69 11.37 2.43
CA ASP A 26 0.66 11.54 0.97
C ASP A 26 0.44 10.19 0.25
N ILE A 27 1.12 9.14 0.70
CA ILE A 27 0.93 7.77 0.18
C ILE A 27 -0.48 7.25 0.48
N TYR A 28 -1.01 7.51 1.67
CA TYR A 28 -2.36 7.12 2.05
C TYR A 28 -3.41 7.82 1.18
N GLY A 29 -3.24 9.11 0.92
CA GLY A 29 -4.08 9.88 0.00
C GLY A 29 -4.02 9.33 -1.44
N LEU A 30 -2.82 9.04 -1.94
CA LEU A 30 -2.63 8.42 -3.26
C LEU A 30 -3.30 7.04 -3.35
N HIS A 31 -3.19 6.22 -2.31
CA HIS A 31 -3.85 4.92 -2.23
C HIS A 31 -5.37 5.05 -2.33
N ASN A 32 -5.98 5.95 -1.55
CA ASN A 32 -7.42 6.17 -1.58
C ASN A 32 -7.90 6.70 -2.93
N PHE A 33 -7.16 7.64 -3.55
CA PHE A 33 -7.45 8.13 -4.89
C PHE A 33 -7.48 6.99 -5.91
N LEU A 34 -6.45 6.13 -5.92
CA LEU A 34 -6.38 4.98 -6.82
C LEU A 34 -7.53 3.99 -6.59
N LEU A 35 -7.87 3.71 -5.33
CA LEU A 35 -9.01 2.83 -5.02
C LEU A 35 -10.33 3.39 -5.54
N ILE A 36 -10.56 4.70 -5.44
CA ILE A 36 -11.76 5.34 -5.98
C ILE A 36 -11.79 5.21 -7.51
N VAL A 37 -10.67 5.45 -8.20
CA VAL A 37 -10.59 5.27 -9.66
C VAL A 37 -10.90 3.82 -10.06
N CYS A 38 -10.30 2.85 -9.37
CA CYS A 38 -10.58 1.43 -9.59
C CYS A 38 -12.06 1.09 -9.35
N LEU A 39 -12.67 1.63 -8.29
CA LEU A 39 -14.08 1.42 -7.98
C LEU A 39 -14.99 1.99 -9.07
N VAL A 40 -14.70 3.18 -9.59
CA VAL A 40 -15.48 3.80 -10.67
C VAL A 40 -15.41 2.94 -11.93
N ILE A 41 -14.21 2.50 -12.33
CA ILE A 41 -14.04 1.61 -13.49
C ILE A 41 -14.79 0.29 -13.28
N PHE A 42 -14.68 -0.29 -12.09
CA PHE A 42 -15.40 -1.51 -11.71
C PHE A 42 -16.91 -1.35 -11.88
N VAL A 43 -17.50 -0.27 -11.33
CA VAL A 43 -18.94 -0.02 -11.44
C VAL A 43 -19.38 0.17 -12.90
N VAL A 44 -18.58 0.87 -13.71
CA VAL A 44 -18.88 1.06 -15.13
C VAL A 44 -18.86 -0.27 -15.89
N VAL A 45 -17.82 -1.08 -15.72
CA VAL A 45 -17.67 -2.37 -16.40
C VAL A 45 -18.78 -3.34 -15.99
N PHE A 46 -18.99 -3.52 -14.69
CA PHE A 46 -20.04 -4.39 -14.17
C PHE A 46 -21.43 -3.87 -14.53
N GLY A 47 -21.65 -2.56 -14.52
CA GLY A 47 -22.90 -1.93 -14.94
C GLY A 47 -23.24 -2.25 -16.39
N VAL A 48 -22.29 -2.06 -17.32
CA VAL A 48 -22.46 -2.40 -18.74
C VAL A 48 -22.68 -3.90 -18.92
N MET A 49 -21.95 -4.74 -18.19
CA MET A 49 -22.11 -6.20 -18.23
C MET A 49 -23.50 -6.64 -17.76
N PHE A 50 -23.95 -6.18 -16.58
CA PHE A 50 -25.27 -6.50 -16.04
C PHE A 50 -26.40 -5.99 -16.95
N TYR A 51 -26.25 -4.77 -17.47
CA TYR A 51 -27.17 -4.22 -18.45
C TYR A 51 -27.23 -5.09 -19.71
N SER A 52 -26.08 -5.47 -20.26
CA SER A 52 -25.99 -6.31 -21.47
C SER A 52 -26.67 -7.66 -21.25
N MET A 53 -26.39 -8.34 -20.13
CA MET A 53 -27.00 -9.62 -19.77
C MET A 53 -28.51 -9.53 -19.59
N TRP A 54 -29.02 -8.44 -19.01
CA TRP A 54 -30.45 -8.25 -18.81
C TRP A 54 -31.17 -7.87 -20.11
N ALA A 55 -30.62 -6.94 -20.89
CA ALA A 55 -31.24 -6.38 -22.09
C ALA A 55 -31.17 -7.33 -23.30
N HIS A 56 -30.06 -8.04 -23.49
CA HIS A 56 -29.79 -8.87 -24.68
C HIS A 56 -30.06 -10.36 -24.46
N ARG A 57 -30.79 -10.72 -23.39
CA ARG A 57 -31.12 -12.13 -23.10
C ARG A 57 -32.05 -12.73 -24.16
N LYS A 58 -31.74 -13.94 -24.62
CA LYS A 58 -32.54 -14.73 -25.58
C LYS A 58 -34.02 -14.86 -25.17
N SER A 59 -34.31 -14.97 -23.87
CA SER A 59 -35.68 -15.06 -23.35
C SER A 59 -36.54 -13.81 -23.59
N ARG A 60 -35.91 -12.66 -23.91
CA ARG A 60 -36.60 -11.41 -24.30
C ARG A 60 -36.79 -11.28 -25.81
N GLY A 61 -36.48 -12.33 -26.58
CA GLY A 61 -36.62 -12.33 -28.04
C GLY A 61 -35.51 -11.57 -28.78
N HIS A 62 -34.40 -11.26 -28.11
CA HIS A 62 -33.28 -10.57 -28.74
C HIS A 62 -32.60 -11.47 -29.79
N LYS A 63 -32.44 -10.96 -31.01
CA LYS A 63 -31.71 -11.63 -32.10
C LYS A 63 -30.26 -11.13 -32.07
N PRO A 64 -29.25 -12.01 -32.19
CA PRO A 64 -27.87 -11.58 -32.26
C PRO A 64 -27.67 -10.67 -33.48
N ALA A 65 -26.85 -9.65 -33.32
CA ALA A 65 -26.46 -8.77 -34.40
C ALA A 65 -25.25 -9.34 -35.15
N ASP A 66 -25.17 -9.11 -36.47
CA ASP A 66 -24.11 -9.64 -37.34
C ASP A 66 -22.96 -8.64 -37.60
N PHE A 67 -22.77 -7.64 -36.72
CA PHE A 67 -21.64 -6.72 -36.84
C PHE A 67 -20.36 -7.35 -36.26
N HIS A 68 -19.24 -7.21 -36.97
CA HIS A 68 -17.97 -7.85 -36.59
C HIS A 68 -16.90 -6.84 -36.11
N GLU A 69 -17.05 -5.56 -36.43
CA GLU A 69 -16.05 -4.54 -36.07
C GLU A 69 -16.69 -3.16 -35.87
N SER A 70 -16.07 -2.36 -35.00
CA SER A 70 -16.42 -0.96 -34.81
C SER A 70 -15.15 -0.18 -34.50
N HIS A 71 -14.55 0.40 -35.54
CA HIS A 71 -13.34 1.22 -35.40
C HIS A 71 -13.52 2.38 -34.41
N THR A 72 -14.72 2.99 -34.38
CA THR A 72 -15.02 4.06 -33.41
C THR A 72 -14.96 3.56 -31.96
N LEU A 73 -15.48 2.36 -31.70
CA LEU A 73 -15.46 1.77 -30.36
C LEU A 73 -14.04 1.34 -29.94
N GLU A 74 -13.29 0.80 -30.89
CA GLU A 74 -11.89 0.43 -30.72
C GLU A 74 -11.01 1.62 -30.30
N ILE A 75 -11.19 2.74 -30.99
CA ILE A 75 -10.47 3.98 -30.68
C ILE A 75 -10.88 4.50 -29.29
N ALA A 76 -12.18 4.51 -29.00
CA ALA A 76 -12.70 5.01 -27.73
C ALA A 76 -12.15 4.22 -26.52
N TRP A 77 -12.19 2.88 -26.56
CA TRP A 77 -11.68 2.07 -25.45
C TRP A 77 -10.16 2.08 -25.34
N THR A 78 -9.43 2.58 -26.33
CA THR A 78 -7.96 2.67 -26.27
C THR A 78 -7.54 4.01 -25.68
N ILE A 79 -8.19 5.10 -26.12
CA ILE A 79 -7.89 6.46 -25.65
C ILE A 79 -8.32 6.65 -24.19
N VAL A 80 -9.47 6.13 -23.79
CA VAL A 80 -10.00 6.35 -22.42
C VAL A 80 -9.06 5.77 -21.34
N PRO A 81 -8.63 4.50 -21.39
CA PRO A 81 -7.67 3.96 -20.43
C PRO A 81 -6.32 4.68 -20.47
N PHE A 82 -5.86 5.07 -21.66
CA PHE A 82 -4.62 5.83 -21.80
C PHE A 82 -4.68 7.16 -21.02
N LEU A 83 -5.75 7.94 -21.19
CA LEU A 83 -5.93 9.21 -20.48
C LEU A 83 -6.03 9.01 -18.96
N ILE A 84 -6.72 7.96 -18.51
CA ILE A 84 -6.81 7.63 -17.07
C ILE A 84 -5.41 7.40 -16.47
N VAL A 85 -4.56 6.63 -17.14
CA VAL A 85 -3.18 6.36 -16.69
C VAL A 85 -2.34 7.64 -16.67
N VAL A 86 -2.48 8.51 -17.68
CA VAL A 86 -1.77 9.80 -17.71
C VAL A 86 -2.14 10.67 -16.50
N VAL A 87 -3.43 10.78 -16.18
CA VAL A 87 -3.90 11.56 -15.02
C VAL A 87 -3.36 10.99 -13.71
N ILE A 88 -3.39 9.66 -13.55
CA ILE A 88 -2.80 8.99 -12.39
C ILE A 88 -1.31 9.31 -12.28
N GLY A 89 -0.56 9.21 -13.38
CA GLY A 89 0.87 9.49 -13.41
C GLY A 89 1.21 10.92 -13.00
N VAL A 90 0.47 11.90 -13.51
CA VAL A 90 0.64 13.32 -13.13
C VAL A 90 0.45 13.52 -11.62
N TYR A 91 -0.58 12.91 -11.03
CA TYR A 91 -0.86 13.04 -9.60
C TYR A 91 0.14 12.29 -8.71
N ALA A 92 0.60 11.11 -9.13
CA ALA A 92 1.53 10.28 -8.35
C ALA A 92 2.98 10.79 -8.37
N THR A 93 3.40 11.45 -9.46
CA THR A 93 4.79 11.90 -9.66
C THR A 93 5.36 12.73 -8.50
N PRO A 94 4.70 13.79 -7.99
CA PRO A 94 5.25 14.60 -6.90
C PRO A 94 5.49 13.79 -5.62
N VAL A 95 4.57 12.88 -5.26
CA VAL A 95 4.71 12.01 -4.08
C VAL A 95 5.92 11.09 -4.23
N VAL A 96 6.09 10.48 -5.41
CA VAL A 96 7.24 9.61 -5.70
C VAL A 96 8.57 10.38 -5.71
N MET A 97 8.57 11.61 -6.19
CA MET A 97 9.76 12.47 -6.15
C MET A 97 10.13 12.83 -4.71
N ALA A 98 9.14 13.23 -3.90
CA ALA A 98 9.35 13.55 -2.49
C ALA A 98 9.84 12.33 -1.69
N GLN A 99 9.36 11.12 -1.99
CA GLN A 99 9.82 9.90 -1.34
C GLN A 99 11.30 9.59 -1.59
N LYS A 100 11.84 10.04 -2.73
CA LYS A 100 13.25 9.82 -3.10
C LYS A 100 14.18 10.95 -2.67
N ASP A 101 13.64 12.07 -2.18
CA ASP A 101 14.47 13.15 -1.68
C ASP A 101 15.05 12.78 -0.32
N THR A 102 16.37 12.74 -0.25
CA THR A 102 17.14 12.44 0.97
C THR A 102 18.00 13.63 1.40
N THR A 103 17.81 14.78 0.75
CA THR A 103 18.57 16.00 1.00
C THR A 103 18.15 16.61 2.34
N ASN A 104 19.04 17.39 2.95
CA ASN A 104 18.77 18.15 4.18
C ASN A 104 18.35 17.30 5.39
N ALA A 105 18.93 16.10 5.56
CA ALA A 105 18.68 15.29 6.74
C ALA A 105 19.20 15.98 8.02
N ASP A 106 18.30 16.19 8.99
CA ASP A 106 18.64 16.72 10.32
C ASP A 106 19.44 15.71 11.16
N ILE A 107 19.13 14.42 11.00
CA ILE A 107 19.78 13.29 11.69
C ILE A 107 20.19 12.23 10.65
N THR A 108 21.38 11.66 10.81
CA THR A 108 21.90 10.57 9.98
C THR A 108 22.20 9.36 10.85
N ILE A 109 21.45 8.28 10.64
CA ILE A 109 21.60 7.01 11.36
C ILE A 109 22.06 5.93 10.37
N LYS A 110 23.11 5.19 10.73
CA LYS A 110 23.55 4.01 9.99
C LYS A 110 23.02 2.76 10.69
N ALA A 111 22.11 2.04 10.03
CA ALA A 111 21.60 0.76 10.49
C ALA A 111 22.43 -0.39 9.89
N THR A 112 22.97 -1.26 10.75
CA THR A 112 23.76 -2.44 10.35
C THR A 112 23.00 -3.71 10.71
N GLY A 113 22.74 -4.57 9.73
CA GLY A 113 22.09 -5.85 9.94
C GLY A 113 23.05 -6.93 10.45
N TYR A 114 22.70 -7.58 11.56
CA TYR A 114 23.38 -8.75 12.11
C TYR A 114 22.42 -9.95 12.15
N GLN A 115 22.93 -11.14 12.47
CA GLN A 115 22.08 -12.32 12.66
C GLN A 115 21.09 -12.09 13.82
N TRP A 116 19.82 -11.88 13.48
CA TRP A 116 18.69 -11.62 14.40
C TRP A 116 18.87 -10.40 15.33
N LYS A 117 19.65 -9.41 14.88
CA LYS A 117 20.00 -8.19 15.63
C LYS A 117 20.17 -7.01 14.66
N TRP A 118 19.98 -5.79 15.13
CA TRP A 118 20.24 -4.57 14.38
C TRP A 118 21.16 -3.65 15.18
N GLY A 119 22.24 -3.15 14.58
CA GLY A 119 23.09 -2.11 15.17
C GLY A 119 22.74 -0.73 14.62
N TYR A 120 22.72 0.29 15.47
CA TYR A 120 22.42 1.66 15.08
C TYR A 120 23.55 2.58 15.50
N ASP A 121 24.12 3.30 14.54
CA ASP A 121 25.15 4.32 14.77
C ASP A 121 24.62 5.70 14.38
N TYR A 122 24.62 6.64 15.33
CA TYR A 122 24.22 8.03 15.11
C TYR A 122 25.42 8.83 14.61
N LEU A 123 25.49 9.04 13.30
CA LEU A 123 26.66 9.63 12.63
C LEU A 123 26.67 11.16 12.70
N LYS A 124 25.49 11.79 12.62
CA LYS A 124 25.30 13.24 12.59
C LYS A 124 23.91 13.61 13.11
N GLY A 125 23.79 14.71 13.84
CA GLY A 125 22.53 15.20 14.40
C GLY A 125 22.42 14.98 15.91
N GLU A 126 21.20 15.03 16.44
CA GLU A 126 20.96 14.70 17.85
C GLU A 126 21.40 13.26 18.18
N GLY A 127 22.10 13.09 19.29
CA GLY A 127 22.64 11.78 19.68
C GLY A 127 23.92 11.36 18.95
N GLN A 128 24.62 12.28 18.27
CA GLN A 128 25.87 11.98 17.58
C GLN A 128 26.88 11.24 18.48
N GLY A 129 27.43 10.14 17.97
CA GLY A 129 28.39 9.28 18.68
C GLY A 129 27.75 8.17 19.51
N ILE A 130 26.42 8.15 19.66
CA ILE A 130 25.70 7.02 20.25
C ILE A 130 25.74 5.84 19.28
N SER A 131 26.12 4.67 19.80
CA SER A 131 26.10 3.39 19.11
C SER A 131 25.52 2.34 20.05
N PHE A 132 24.56 1.56 19.57
CA PHE A 132 24.00 0.44 20.33
C PHE A 132 23.54 -0.69 19.41
N LEU A 133 23.32 -1.84 20.02
CA LEU A 133 22.85 -3.04 19.35
C LEU A 133 21.48 -3.44 19.93
N SER A 134 20.50 -3.55 19.06
CA SER A 134 19.13 -3.99 19.34
C SER A 134 19.02 -5.50 19.08
N THR A 135 18.81 -6.27 20.15
CA THR A 135 18.65 -7.73 20.12
C THR A 135 17.21 -8.12 20.44
N LEU A 136 16.69 -9.12 19.74
CA LEU A 136 15.41 -9.74 20.09
C LEU A 136 15.42 -10.26 21.52
N THR A 137 14.48 -9.79 22.35
CA THR A 137 14.34 -10.23 23.75
C THR A 137 13.53 -11.53 23.87
N THR A 138 12.92 -11.96 22.76
CA THR A 138 12.06 -13.15 22.71
C THR A 138 12.75 -14.40 23.25
N PRO A 139 12.18 -15.07 24.28
CA PRO A 139 12.75 -16.28 24.86
C PRO A 139 12.97 -17.39 23.84
N TYR A 140 14.03 -18.18 24.02
CA TYR A 140 14.37 -19.27 23.11
C TYR A 140 13.21 -20.26 22.91
N GLU A 141 12.52 -20.65 23.98
CA GLU A 141 11.39 -21.59 23.94
C GLU A 141 10.26 -21.13 23.02
N GLN A 142 9.95 -19.84 22.99
CA GLN A 142 8.93 -19.28 22.07
C GLN A 142 9.42 -19.28 20.62
N ARG A 143 10.72 -19.08 20.39
CA ARG A 143 11.33 -19.11 19.05
C ARG A 143 11.31 -20.50 18.43
N VAL A 144 11.45 -21.55 19.25
CA VAL A 144 11.42 -22.96 18.81
C VAL A 144 10.02 -23.61 18.87
N ASN A 145 8.97 -22.81 19.08
CA ASN A 145 7.57 -23.28 19.19
C ASN A 145 7.30 -24.24 20.36
N GLN A 146 8.11 -24.20 21.42
CA GLN A 146 7.85 -24.95 22.66
C GLN A 146 6.85 -24.24 23.58
N GLN A 147 6.72 -22.92 23.43
CA GLN A 147 5.74 -22.07 24.12
C GLN A 147 4.93 -21.26 23.11
N PRO A 148 3.69 -20.85 23.44
CA PRO A 148 2.93 -19.92 22.62
C PRO A 148 3.71 -18.61 22.46
N LYS A 149 3.73 -18.09 21.23
CA LYS A 149 4.42 -16.83 20.90
C LYS A 149 3.58 -15.65 21.34
N SER A 150 4.24 -14.63 21.89
CA SER A 150 3.66 -13.30 22.07
C SER A 150 3.19 -12.70 20.74
N ASP A 151 2.15 -11.88 20.76
CA ASP A 151 1.66 -11.16 19.59
C ASP A 151 2.75 -10.28 18.94
N ASN A 152 3.72 -9.82 19.73
CA ASN A 152 4.80 -8.94 19.29
C ASN A 152 6.18 -9.62 19.27
N TYR A 153 6.24 -10.95 19.22
CA TYR A 153 7.51 -11.68 19.36
C TYR A 153 8.59 -11.34 18.31
N LEU A 154 8.23 -10.70 17.19
CA LEU A 154 9.15 -10.22 16.15
C LEU A 154 9.59 -8.76 16.35
N SER A 155 8.93 -8.02 17.22
CA SER A 155 9.17 -6.61 17.51
C SER A 155 9.76 -6.37 18.91
N GLU A 156 9.73 -7.38 19.78
CA GLU A 156 10.32 -7.32 21.12
C GLU A 156 11.86 -7.28 21.04
N VAL A 157 12.43 -6.12 21.36
CA VAL A 157 13.87 -5.87 21.39
C VAL A 157 14.30 -5.22 22.71
N ASP A 158 15.55 -5.43 23.09
CA ASP A 158 16.14 -4.93 24.35
C ASP A 158 16.31 -3.40 24.37
N ASN A 159 16.55 -2.81 23.21
CA ASN A 159 16.63 -1.39 22.97
C ASN A 159 15.57 -1.02 21.90
N PRO A 160 14.32 -0.69 22.33
CA PRO A 160 13.22 -0.31 21.44
C PRO A 160 13.34 1.11 20.90
#